data_AF-A0A1Q7Y8I3-F1
#
_entry.id   AF-A0A1Q7Y8I3-F1
#
_cell.length_a   1.000
_cell.length_b   1.000
_cell.length_c   1.000
_cell.angle_alpha   90.00
_cell.angle_beta   90.00
_cell.angle_gamma   90.00
#
_symmetry.space_group_name_H-M   'P 1'
#
loop_
_entity.id
_entity.type
_entity.pdbx_description
1 polymer ?
#
loop_
_entity_poly.entity_id
_entity_poly.type
_entity_poly.pdbx_seq_one_letter_code
_entity_poly.pdbx_strand_id
1 'polypeptide(L)' 'MSDVLSPQKTGRGWIMEVPPEMAEVMGVDRGSIIIMYPHEGGMSYEILPPLSPDMQASVLETCEQFKEAFAEMKRLGD' A
#
# COMPACT_ATOMS: atom_id res chain seq x y z
N MET A 1 5.84 -21.64 0.35
CA MET A 1 6.75 -20.70 -0.35
C MET A 1 6.85 -19.50 0.57
N SER A 2 8.04 -19.18 1.06
CA SER A 2 8.22 -18.04 1.96
C SER A 2 8.20 -16.79 1.10
N ASP A 3 7.03 -16.18 0.93
CA ASP A 3 6.93 -14.85 0.33
C ASP A 3 7.74 -13.91 1.21
N VAL A 4 8.84 -13.40 0.65
CA VAL A 4 9.72 -12.48 1.36
C VAL A 4 8.96 -11.16 1.48
N LEU A 5 8.31 -10.97 2.63
CA LEU A 5 7.72 -9.70 3.05
C LEU A 5 8.81 -8.63 3.03
N SER A 6 8.87 -7.90 1.92
CA SER A 6 9.87 -6.87 1.67
C SER A 6 9.20 -5.51 1.84
N PRO A 7 9.52 -4.76 2.91
CA PRO A 7 9.01 -3.41 3.08
C PRO A 7 9.40 -2.55 1.88
N GLN A 8 8.41 -1.92 1.27
CA GLN A 8 8.60 -1.02 0.15
C GLN A 8 9.14 0.31 0.69
N LYS A 9 10.39 0.64 0.34
CA LYS A 9 11.01 1.91 0.73
C LYS A 9 10.30 3.06 0.02
N THR A 10 9.96 4.09 0.79
CA THR A 10 9.46 5.37 0.29
C THR A 10 10.48 6.47 0.58
N GLY A 11 10.20 7.69 0.12
CA GLY A 11 11.06 8.84 0.43
C GLY A 11 11.14 9.19 1.92
N ARG A 12 10.21 8.68 2.75
CA ARG A 12 10.10 9.04 4.18
C ARG A 12 10.04 7.83 5.12
N GLY A 13 10.18 6.61 4.61
CA GLY A 13 10.02 5.42 5.45
C GLY A 13 9.79 4.15 4.64
N TRP A 14 8.96 3.25 5.16
CA TRP A 14 8.62 1.97 4.54
C TRP A 14 7.13 1.69 4.63
N ILE A 15 6.60 1.00 3.64
CA ILE A 15 5.21 0.56 3.60
C ILE A 15 5.20 -0.94 3.32
N MET A 16 4.37 -1.70 4.03
CA MET A 16 4.10 -3.10 3.71
C MET A 16 2.69 -3.50 4.12
N GLU A 17 2.17 -4.56 3.50
CA GLU A 17 1.00 -5.23 4.01
C GLU A 17 1.31 -5.88 5.36
N VAL A 18 0.36 -5.81 6.29
CA VAL A 18 0.45 -6.48 7.58
C VAL A 18 0.28 -7.98 7.36
N PRO A 19 1.28 -8.81 7.71
CA PRO A 19 1.17 -10.26 7.58
C PRO A 19 0.01 -10.80 8.41
N PRO A 20 -0.69 -11.88 7.98
CA PRO A 20 -1.83 -12.43 8.71
C PRO A 20 -1.54 -12.74 10.18
N GLU A 21 -0.34 -13.26 10.48
CA GLU A 21 0.12 -13.56 11.82
C GLU A 21 0.33 -12.31 12.69
N MET A 22 0.76 -11.20 12.08
CA MET A 22 0.88 -9.93 12.79
C MET A 22 -0.49 -9.27 12.96
N ALA A 23 -1.36 -9.36 11.96
CA ALA A 23 -2.72 -8.81 12.01
C ALA A 23 -3.51 -9.39 13.19
N GLU A 24 -3.38 -10.70 13.42
CA GLU A 24 -3.99 -11.39 14.57
C GLU A 24 -3.44 -10.88 15.91
N VAL A 25 -2.11 -10.75 16.04
CA VAL A 25 -1.47 -10.25 17.27
C VAL A 25 -1.82 -8.78 17.54
N MET A 26 -1.91 -7.97 16.49
CA MET A 26 -2.19 -6.53 16.57
C MET A 26 -3.68 -6.21 16.69
N GLY A 27 -4.56 -7.18 16.45
CA GLY A 27 -6.01 -6.99 16.46
C GLY A 27 -6.52 -6.08 15.33
N VAL A 28 -5.90 -6.18 14.15
CA VAL A 28 -6.26 -5.39 12.95
C VAL A 28 -6.77 -6.29 11.84
N ASP A 29 -7.52 -5.72 10.90
CA ASP A 29 -8.12 -6.49 9.81
C ASP A 29 -7.06 -7.01 8.83
N ARG A 30 -7.30 -8.19 8.25
CA ARG A 30 -6.45 -8.73 7.18
C ARG A 30 -6.45 -7.80 5.98
N GLY A 31 -5.28 -7.61 5.36
CA GLY A 31 -5.10 -6.65 4.28
C GLY A 31 -4.90 -5.21 4.74
N SER A 32 -4.77 -4.98 6.07
CA SER A 32 -4.27 -3.72 6.59
C SER A 32 -2.85 -3.45 6.12
N ILE A 33 -2.48 -2.18 6.04
CA ILE A 33 -1.15 -1.72 5.62
C ILE A 33 -0.47 -1.06 6.80
N ILE A 34 0.80 -1.40 7.04
CA ILE A 34 1.64 -0.69 8.01
C ILE A 34 2.56 0.30 7.28
N ILE A 35 2.56 1.53 7.77
CA ILE A 35 3.47 2.59 7.36
C ILE A 35 4.44 2.82 8.51
N MET A 36 5.74 2.70 8.24
CA MET A 36 6.80 2.93 9.22
C MET A 36 7.60 4.15 8.81
N TYR A 37 7.81 5.10 9.73
CA TYR A 37 8.61 6.30 9.47
C TYR A 37 9.59 6.59 10.62
N PRO A 38 10.82 7.01 10.31
CA PRO A 38 11.81 7.37 11.32
C PRO A 38 11.44 8.71 11.96
N HIS A 39 11.75 8.83 13.24
CA HIS A 39 11.71 10.10 13.98
C HIS A 39 12.94 10.17 14.90
N GLU A 40 13.15 11.30 15.56
CA GLU A 40 14.28 11.45 16.48
C GLU A 40 14.21 10.39 17.59
N GLY A 41 15.25 9.55 17.68
CA GLY A 41 15.36 8.52 18.70
C GLY A 41 14.58 7.22 18.41
N GLY A 42 13.93 7.05 17.26
CA GLY A 42 13.20 5.82 16.99
C GLY A 42 12.47 5.72 15.65
N MET A 43 11.50 4.81 15.64
CA MET A 43 10.62 4.53 14.51
C MET A 43 9.19 4.55 15.00
N SER A 44 8.32 5.24 14.28
CA SER A 44 6.87 5.23 14.49
C SER A 44 6.21 4.41 13.40
N TYR A 45 5.00 3.94 13.68
CA TYR A 45 4.19 3.26 12.69
C TYR A 45 2.72 3.68 12.78
N GLU A 46 2.04 3.58 11.65
CA GLU A 46 0.59 3.76 11.51
C GLU A 46 0.00 2.56 10.78
N ILE A 47 -1.20 2.13 11.18
CA ILE A 47 -1.94 1.07 10.50
C ILE A 47 -3.11 1.70 9.76
N LEU A 48 -3.16 1.45 8.46
CA LEU A 48 -4.30 1.78 7.62
C LEU A 48 -5.20 0.55 7.49
N PRO A 49 -6.53 0.71 7.60
CA PRO A 49 -7.45 -0.38 7.38
C PRO A 49 -7.36 -0.88 5.93
N PRO A 50 -7.85 -2.10 5.65
CA PRO A 50 -7.93 -2.60 4.28
C PRO A 50 -8.78 -1.66 3.42
N LEU A 51 -8.43 -1.57 2.13
CA LEU A 51 -9.20 -0.79 1.17
C LEU A 51 -10.64 -1.31 1.11
N SER A 52 -11.63 -0.43 1.31
CA SER A 52 -13.03 -0.80 1.18
C SER A 52 -13.37 -1.20 -0.27
N PRO A 53 -14.36 -2.10 -0.49
CA PRO A 53 -14.77 -2.49 -1.83
C PRO A 53 -15.17 -1.31 -2.72
N ASP A 54 -15.86 -0.31 -2.15
CA ASP A 54 -16.29 0.89 -2.87
C ASP A 54 -15.09 1.72 -3.36
N MET A 55 -14.06 1.83 -2.52
CA MET A 55 -12.84 2.54 -2.86
C MET A 55 -12.02 1.79 -3.92
N GLN A 56 -11.98 0.46 -3.86
CA GLN A 56 -11.37 -0.36 -4.92
C GLN A 56 -12.10 -0.17 -6.26
N ALA A 57 -13.45 -0.19 -6.23
CA ALA A 57 -14.25 0.01 -7.43
C ALA A 57 -14.02 1.39 -8.06
N SER A 58 -13.96 2.45 -7.24
CA SER A 58 -13.70 3.81 -7.72
C SER A 58 -12.30 3.97 -8.34
N VAL A 59 -11.27 3.35 -7.75
CA VAL A 59 -9.92 3.36 -8.33
C VAL A 59 -9.91 2.62 -9.67
N LEU A 60 -10.56 1.46 -9.77
CA LEU A 60 -10.65 0.69 -11.01
C LEU A 60 -11.39 1.45 -12.10
N GLU A 61 -12.52 2.09 -11.76
CA GLU A 61 -13.28 2.94 -12.68
C GLU A 61 -12.43 4.09 -13.22
N THR A 62 -11.68 4.77 -12.33
CA THR A 62 -10.76 5.85 -12.73
C THR A 62 -9.66 5.33 -13.65
N CYS A 63 -9.05 4.18 -13.33
CA CYS A 63 -8.04 3.57 -14.18
C CYS A 63 -8.55 3.24 -15.58
N GLU A 64 -9.78 2.72 -15.70
CA GLU A 64 -10.39 2.46 -17.01
C GLU A 64 -10.74 3.75 -17.76
N GLN A 65 -11.26 4.77 -17.08
CA GLN A 65 -11.57 6.07 -17.68
C GLN A 65 -10.34 6.73 -18.33
N PHE A 66 -9.18 6.61 -17.69
CA PHE A 66 -7.94 7.26 -18.14
C PHE A 66 -6.96 6.32 -18.85
N LYS A 67 -7.38 5.08 -19.15
CA LYS A 67 -6.53 4.04 -19.72
C LYS A 67 -5.81 4.46 -21.00
N GLU A 68 -6.53 5.12 -21.91
CA GLU A 68 -5.95 5.61 -23.17
C GLU A 68 -4.96 6.74 -22.94
N ALA A 69 -5.25 7.65 -22.00
CA ALA A 69 -4.34 8.74 -21.64
C ALA A 69 -3.04 8.19 -21.02
N PHE A 70 -3.13 7.21 -20.12
CA PHE A 70 -1.94 6.56 -19.56
C PHE A 70 -1.15 5.79 -20.62
N ALA A 71 -1.81 5.13 -21.56
CA ALA A 71 -1.14 4.44 -22.66
C ALA A 71 -0.39 5.42 -23.58
N GLU A 72 -0.98 6.59 -23.83
CA GLU A 72 -0.36 7.64 -24.64
C GLU A 72 0.82 8.31 -23.92
N MET A 73 0.70 8.60 -22.61
CA MET A 73 1.81 9.11 -21.80
C MET A 73 2.99 8.14 -21.80
N LYS A 74 2.72 6.84 -21.60
CA LYS A 74 3.74 5.79 -21.67
C LYS A 74 4.39 5.68 -23.05
N ARG A 75 3.65 5.92 -24.14
CA ARG A 75 4.20 5.95 -25.50
C ARG A 75 5.14 7.13 -25.72
N LEU A 76 4.84 8.27 -25.10
CA LEU A 76 5.62 9.50 -25.19
C LEU A 76 6.86 9.50 -24.27
N GLY A 77 6.98 8.53 -23.37
CA GLY A 77 8.16 8.30 -22.54
C GLY A 77 8.17 9.03 -21.20
N ASP A 78 6.98 9.44 -20.72
CA ASP A 78 6.73 9.94 -19.35
C ASP A 78 6.44 8.78 -18.37
#